data_AF-A0ABD0Q9C0-F1
#
_entry.id   AF-A0ABD0Q9C0-F1
#
_cell.length_a   1.000
_cell.length_b   1.000
_cell.length_c   1.000
_cell.angle_alpha   90.00
_cell.angle_beta   90.00
_cell.angle_gamma   90.00
#
_symmetry.space_group_name_H-M   'P 1'
#
loop_
_entity.id
_entity.type
_entity.pdbx_description
1 polymer ?
#
loop_
_entity_poly.entity_id
_entity_poly.type
_entity_poly.pdbx_seq_one_letter_code
_entity_poly.pdbx_strand_id
1 'polypeptide(L)'
;MKDHIVRVANEAEFILNRQRAEDVHKHAEFESNCAQYAADRREEEKMCDHLISAAKHRDHVTANQLKQKILNILTNKHGAWGTMSQSQLHDFWRLDYWEDDLRRRRRFVRNAFGSTHSDVALKSLEEY
;
A
#
# COMPACT_ATOMS: atom_id res chain seq x y z
N MET A 1 -56.33 15.61 -51.91
CA MET A 1 -54.86 15.52 -52.14
C MET A 1 -54.07 16.16 -50.99
N LYS A 2 -54.36 17.41 -50.60
CA LYS A 2 -53.67 18.10 -49.49
C LYS A 2 -53.78 17.39 -48.13
N ASP A 3 -54.96 16.87 -47.76
CA ASP A 3 -55.15 16.19 -46.46
C ASP A 3 -54.35 14.89 -46.33
N HIS A 4 -54.15 14.18 -47.44
CA HIS A 4 -53.35 12.95 -47.43
C HIS A 4 -51.87 13.28 -47.19
N ILE A 5 -51.35 14.33 -47.83
CA ILE A 5 -49.97 14.78 -47.64
C ILE A 5 -49.73 15.18 -46.18
N VAL A 6 -50.67 15.93 -45.58
CA VAL A 6 -50.56 16.33 -44.17
C VAL A 6 -50.55 15.12 -43.24
N ARG A 7 -51.43 14.13 -43.46
CA ARG A 7 -51.43 12.91 -42.65
C ARG A 7 -50.13 12.12 -42.77
N VAL A 8 -49.64 11.91 -43.99
CA VAL A 8 -48.39 11.20 -44.25
C VAL A 8 -47.20 11.93 -43.61
N ALA A 9 -47.16 13.26 -43.69
CA ALA A 9 -46.12 14.06 -43.06
C ALA A 9 -46.14 13.93 -41.52
N ASN A 10 -47.32 14.00 -40.90
CA ASN A 10 -47.47 13.83 -39.45
C ASN A 10 -47.07 12.42 -38.99
N GLU A 11 -47.40 11.40 -39.79
CA GLU A 11 -47.02 10.02 -39.47
C GLU A 11 -45.52 9.78 -39.60
N ALA A 12 -44.88 10.37 -40.62
CA ALA A 12 -43.42 10.37 -40.76
C ALA A 12 -42.75 11.09 -39.58
N GLU A 13 -43.28 12.24 -39.15
CA GLU A 13 -42.78 12.97 -37.98
C GLU A 13 -42.92 12.15 -36.70
N PHE A 14 -44.05 11.47 -36.51
CA PHE A 14 -44.27 10.60 -35.36
C PHE A 14 -43.23 9.46 -35.31
N ILE A 15 -43.00 8.77 -36.43
CA ILE A 15 -42.04 7.66 -36.51
C ILE A 15 -40.62 8.17 -36.21
N LEU A 16 -40.21 9.28 -36.81
CA LEU A 16 -38.87 9.85 -36.60
C LEU A 16 -38.67 10.32 -35.15
N ASN A 17 -39.67 10.96 -34.55
CA ASN A 17 -39.61 11.38 -33.15
C ASN A 17 -39.54 10.18 -32.19
N ARG A 18 -40.29 9.11 -32.47
CA ARG A 18 -40.22 7.88 -31.68
C ARG A 18 -38.84 7.23 -31.79
N GLN A 19 -38.32 7.10 -33.01
CA GLN A 19 -36.98 6.56 -33.24
C GLN A 19 -35.91 7.36 -32.51
N ARG A 20 -35.97 8.70 -32.59
CA ARG A 20 -35.04 9.58 -31.87
C ARG A 20 -35.11 9.39 -30.36
N ALA A 21 -36.31 9.25 -29.80
CA ALA A 21 -36.47 9.02 -28.36
C ALA A 21 -35.89 7.66 -27.94
N GLU A 22 -36.13 6.61 -28.73
CA GLU A 22 -35.56 5.28 -28.51
C GLU A 22 -34.03 5.30 -28.59
N ASP A 23 -33.46 6.01 -29.57
CA ASP A 23 -32.00 6.11 -29.75
C ASP A 23 -31.34 6.85 -28.58
N VAL A 24 -31.95 7.94 -28.09
CA VAL A 24 -31.48 8.65 -26.89
C VAL A 24 -31.48 7.73 -25.67
N HIS A 25 -32.55 6.94 -25.49
CA HIS A 25 -32.63 5.99 -24.37
C HIS A 25 -31.53 4.94 -24.43
N LYS A 26 -31.35 4.31 -25.60
CA LYS A 26 -30.30 3.30 -25.82
C LYS A 26 -28.91 3.87 -25.60
N HIS A 27 -28.67 5.11 -26.01
CA HIS A 27 -27.39 5.77 -25.79
C HIS A 27 -27.12 5.99 -24.31
N ALA A 28 -28.10 6.50 -23.56
CA ALA A 28 -27.99 6.67 -22.11
C ALA A 28 -27.75 5.34 -21.38
N GLU A 29 -28.43 4.26 -21.79
CA GLU A 29 -28.19 2.92 -21.24
C GLU A 29 -26.78 2.42 -21.55
N PHE A 30 -26.30 2.62 -22.78
CA PHE A 30 -24.95 2.24 -23.17
C PHE A 30 -23.90 3.00 -22.34
N GLU A 31 -24.04 4.32 -22.20
CA GLU A 31 -23.13 5.13 -21.39
C GLU A 31 -23.12 4.67 -19.92
N SER A 32 -24.30 4.38 -19.35
CA SER A 32 -24.42 3.85 -17.99
C SER A 32 -23.73 2.50 -17.84
N ASN A 33 -23.93 1.59 -18.80
CA ASN A 33 -23.30 0.26 -18.78
C ASN A 33 -21.78 0.36 -18.93
N CYS A 34 -21.28 1.25 -19.79
CA CYS A 34 -19.86 1.52 -19.92
C CYS A 34 -19.25 2.09 -18.63
N ALA A 35 -19.95 3.03 -17.98
CA ALA A 35 -19.52 3.60 -16.72
C ALA A 35 -19.46 2.54 -15.61
N GLN A 36 -20.47 1.68 -15.52
CA GLN A 36 -20.51 0.57 -14.57
C GLN A 36 -19.39 -0.44 -14.83
N TYR A 37 -19.22 -0.88 -16.09
CA TYR A 37 -18.14 -1.79 -16.46
C TYR A 37 -16.76 -1.22 -16.11
N ALA A 38 -16.53 0.07 -16.38
CA ALA A 38 -15.28 0.74 -16.02
C ALA A 38 -15.09 0.90 -14.50
N ALA A 39 -16.18 0.98 -13.72
CA ALA A 39 -16.11 0.95 -12.26
C ALA A 39 -15.74 -0.44 -11.74
N ASP A 40 -16.41 -1.48 -12.24
CA ASP A 40 -16.17 -2.88 -11.84
C ASP A 40 -14.72 -3.29 -12.15
N ARG A 41 -14.22 -2.95 -13.35
CA ARG A 41 -12.83 -3.20 -13.74
C ARG A 41 -11.81 -2.52 -12.81
N ARG A 42 -12.10 -1.29 -12.36
CA ARG A 42 -11.25 -0.58 -11.38
C ARG A 42 -11.29 -1.23 -10.01
N GLU A 43 -12.42 -1.81 -9.61
CA GLU A 43 -12.52 -2.54 -8.33
C GLU A 43 -11.75 -3.86 -8.37
N GLU A 44 -11.82 -4.60 -9.48
CA GLU A 44 -11.02 -5.80 -9.71
C GLU A 44 -9.51 -5.51 -9.66
N GLU A 45 -9.07 -4.43 -10.33
CA GLU A 45 -7.67 -3.99 -10.31
C GLU A 45 -7.20 -3.66 -8.89
N LYS A 46 -8.02 -2.94 -8.12
CA LYS A 46 -7.73 -2.69 -6.70
C LYS A 46 -7.58 -3.99 -5.93
N MET A 47 -8.46 -4.97 -6.14
CA MET A 47 -8.35 -6.26 -5.45
C MET A 47 -7.03 -6.97 -5.79
N CYS A 48 -6.63 -6.99 -7.06
CA CYS A 48 -5.33 -7.52 -7.48
C CYS A 48 -4.16 -6.79 -6.80
N ASP A 49 -4.19 -5.46 -6.75
CA ASP A 49 -3.16 -4.66 -6.10
C ASP A 49 -3.05 -4.95 -4.60
N HIS A 50 -4.19 -5.15 -3.92
CA HIS A 50 -4.22 -5.54 -2.51
C HIS A 50 -3.57 -6.91 -2.29
N LEU A 51 -3.89 -7.90 -3.13
CA LEU A 51 -3.30 -9.23 -3.03
C LEU A 51 -1.78 -9.21 -3.25
N ILE A 52 -1.31 -8.47 -4.25
CA ILE A 52 0.12 -8.33 -4.53
C ILE A 52 0.83 -7.60 -3.38
N SER A 53 0.25 -6.52 -2.89
CA SER A 53 0.82 -5.73 -1.78
C SER A 53 0.89 -6.55 -0.49
N ALA A 54 -0.15 -7.32 -0.17
CA ALA A 54 -0.18 -8.21 0.98
C ALA A 54 0.88 -9.33 0.88
N ALA A 55 1.03 -9.94 -0.31
CA ALA A 55 2.06 -10.95 -0.54
C ALA A 55 3.47 -10.37 -0.37
N LYS A 56 3.75 -9.21 -0.98
CA LYS A 56 5.03 -8.50 -0.83
C LYS A 56 5.32 -8.15 0.63
N HIS A 57 4.32 -7.68 1.37
CA HIS A 57 4.47 -7.37 2.80
C HIS A 57 4.83 -8.62 3.61
N ARG A 58 4.14 -9.75 3.38
CA ARG A 58 4.44 -11.03 4.04
C ARG A 58 5.86 -11.49 3.77
N ASP A 59 6.30 -11.43 2.51
CA ASP A 59 7.64 -11.85 2.12
C ASP A 59 8.70 -10.93 2.72
N HIS A 60 8.45 -9.61 2.77
CA HIS A 60 9.31 -8.64 3.42
C HIS A 60 9.46 -8.91 4.93
N VAL A 61 8.35 -9.19 5.63
CA VAL A 61 8.37 -9.55 7.05
C VAL A 61 9.18 -10.83 7.28
N THR A 62 8.97 -11.85 6.44
CA THR A 62 9.69 -13.13 6.53
C THR A 62 11.18 -12.95 6.29
N ALA A 63 11.57 -12.17 5.28
CA ALA A 63 12.96 -11.85 4.98
C ALA A 63 13.64 -11.10 6.13
N ASN A 64 12.95 -10.13 6.73
CA ASN A 64 13.45 -9.41 7.91
C ASN A 64 13.63 -10.34 9.11
N GLN A 65 12.67 -11.25 9.37
CA GLN A 65 12.82 -12.24 10.43
C GLN A 65 14.02 -13.16 10.18
N LEU A 66 14.23 -13.60 8.94
CA LEU A 66 15.39 -14.41 8.57
C LEU A 66 16.70 -13.65 8.79
N LYS A 67 16.76 -12.37 8.36
CA LYS A 67 17.89 -11.49 8.60
C LYS A 67 18.21 -11.35 10.10
N GLN A 68 17.19 -11.13 10.94
CA GLN A 68 17.39 -11.04 12.39
C GLN A 68 17.86 -12.38 12.98
N LYS A 69 17.31 -13.52 12.52
CA LYS A 69 17.77 -14.85 12.94
C LYS A 69 19.23 -15.08 12.60
N ILE A 70 19.65 -14.77 11.37
CA ILE A 70 21.04 -14.89 10.94
C ILE A 70 21.94 -13.99 11.80
N LEU A 71 21.57 -12.71 11.97
CA LEU A 71 22.34 -11.77 12.78
C LEU A 71 22.47 -12.26 14.24
N ASN A 72 21.39 -12.78 14.81
CA ASN A 72 21.42 -13.37 16.15
C ASN A 72 22.36 -14.58 16.21
N ILE A 73 22.35 -15.49 15.23
CA ILE A 73 23.27 -16.65 15.21
C ILE A 73 24.73 -16.19 15.19
N LEU A 74 25.04 -15.14 14.42
CA LEU A 74 26.40 -14.62 14.25
C LEU A 74 26.90 -13.79 15.45
N THR A 75 26.01 -13.09 16.13
CA THR A 75 26.37 -12.09 17.16
C THR A 75 25.97 -12.49 18.58
N ASN A 76 25.33 -13.64 18.76
CA ASN A 76 24.94 -14.11 20.08
C ASN A 76 26.18 -14.40 20.93
N LYS A 77 26.36 -13.59 21.98
CA LYS A 77 27.43 -13.71 23.00
C LYS A 77 27.52 -15.09 23.68
N HIS A 78 26.42 -15.83 23.71
CA HIS A 78 26.35 -17.20 24.25
C HIS A 78 26.11 -18.25 23.15
N GLY A 79 26.15 -17.84 21.87
CA GLY A 79 25.99 -18.72 20.72
C GLY A 79 27.29 -19.44 20.35
N ALA A 80 27.23 -20.33 19.37
CA ALA A 80 28.36 -21.14 18.92
C ALA A 80 29.60 -20.33 18.46
N TRP A 81 29.42 -19.04 18.16
CA TRP A 81 30.45 -18.10 17.71
C TRP A 81 30.76 -16.99 18.73
N GLY A 82 30.18 -17.05 19.93
CA GLY A 82 30.37 -16.06 20.98
C GLY A 82 31.75 -16.20 21.63
N THR A 83 32.71 -15.35 21.25
CA THR A 83 33.97 -15.23 21.98
C THR A 83 33.72 -14.48 23.29
N MET A 84 33.89 -15.15 24.42
CA MET A 84 33.65 -14.59 25.76
C MET A 84 34.69 -13.53 26.21
N SER A 85 35.62 -13.11 25.34
CA SER A 85 36.82 -12.40 25.79
C SER A 85 36.98 -10.93 25.36
N GLN A 86 36.11 -10.34 24.53
CA GLN A 86 36.31 -8.96 24.07
C GLN A 86 35.15 -7.97 24.28
N SER A 87 33.93 -8.44 24.58
CA SER A 87 32.72 -7.62 24.58
C SER A 87 32.34 -6.99 25.94
N GLN A 88 33.21 -7.04 26.95
CA GLN A 88 32.86 -6.52 28.28
C GLN A 88 32.81 -5.00 28.41
N LEU A 89 33.32 -4.21 27.45
CA LEU A 89 33.48 -2.78 27.71
C LEU A 89 32.29 -1.90 27.31
N HIS A 90 31.57 -2.15 26.20
CA HIS A 90 30.46 -1.27 25.81
C HIS A 90 29.32 -1.99 25.08
N ASP A 91 28.21 -2.21 25.79
CA ASP A 91 26.95 -2.69 25.20
C ASP A 91 26.10 -1.52 24.70
N PHE A 92 25.89 -1.43 23.40
CA PHE A 92 25.01 -0.42 22.80
C PHE A 92 23.61 -0.97 22.56
N TRP A 93 22.61 -0.11 22.68
CA TRP A 93 21.20 -0.46 22.55
C TRP A 93 20.51 0.47 21.55
N ARG A 94 19.57 -0.07 20.77
CA ARG A 94 18.71 0.68 19.84
C ARG A 94 17.26 0.32 20.07
N LEU A 95 16.35 1.22 19.68
CA LEU A 95 14.92 0.93 19.72
C LEU A 95 14.61 -0.26 18.79
N ASP A 96 13.83 -1.22 19.28
CA ASP A 96 13.37 -2.34 18.47
C ASP A 96 12.43 -1.81 17.37
N TYR A 97 12.71 -2.14 16.12
CA TYR A 97 11.89 -1.74 14.96
C TYR A 97 10.47 -2.30 15.06
N TRP A 98 10.29 -3.39 15.82
CA TRP A 98 8.97 -3.98 16.06
C TRP A 98 8.07 -3.16 17.01
N GLU A 99 8.62 -2.22 17.77
CA GLU A 99 7.86 -1.48 18.79
C GLU A 99 7.41 -0.08 18.39
N ASP A 100 7.71 0.36 17.17
CA ASP A 100 7.27 1.68 16.66
C ASP A 100 5.75 1.73 16.40
N ASP A 101 5.10 0.57 16.23
CA ASP A 101 3.67 0.47 15.88
C ASP A 101 2.76 0.26 17.12
N LEU A 102 2.55 1.28 17.95
CA LEU A 102 1.42 1.38 18.93
C LEU A 102 1.54 0.65 20.29
N ARG A 103 2.70 0.18 20.75
CA ARG A 103 2.83 -0.39 22.13
C ARG A 103 3.30 0.64 23.18
N ARG A 104 2.65 0.63 24.34
CA ARG A 104 2.88 1.54 25.50
C ARG A 104 4.25 1.40 26.17
N ARG A 105 5.08 0.44 25.77
CA ARG A 105 6.41 0.21 26.35
C ARG A 105 7.40 0.22 25.19
N ARG A 106 8.56 0.84 25.42
CA ARG A 106 9.69 0.90 24.47
C ARG A 106 10.72 -0.15 24.87
N ARG A 107 11.03 -1.06 23.97
CA ARG A 107 11.92 -2.21 24.10
C ARG A 107 13.17 -1.87 23.33
N PHE A 108 14.28 -1.99 24.04
CA PHE A 108 15.59 -1.82 23.46
C PHE A 108 16.16 -3.19 23.10
N VAL A 109 16.70 -3.29 21.89
CA VAL A 109 17.49 -4.44 21.41
C VAL A 109 18.94 -4.02 21.25
N ARG A 110 19.87 -4.96 21.35
CA ARG A 110 21.29 -4.66 21.17
C ARG A 110 21.55 -4.06 19.79
N ASN A 111 22.38 -3.03 19.77
CA ASN A 111 22.85 -2.39 18.56
C ASN A 111 24.24 -2.91 18.22
N ALA A 112 24.33 -3.86 17.28
CA ALA A 112 25.60 -4.40 16.81
C ALA A 112 26.51 -3.36 16.11
N PHE A 113 25.93 -2.22 15.69
CA PHE A 113 26.65 -1.11 15.05
C PHE A 113 26.85 0.08 16.00
N GLY A 114 26.50 -0.08 17.28
CA GLY A 114 26.69 1.00 18.23
C GLY A 114 28.18 1.24 18.46
N SER A 115 28.54 2.51 18.56
CA SER A 115 29.90 2.94 18.86
C SER A 115 29.85 4.18 19.75
N THR A 116 30.89 4.38 20.55
CA THR A 116 31.13 5.63 21.26
C THR A 116 31.83 6.56 20.29
N HIS A 117 31.11 7.57 19.79
CA HIS A 117 31.71 8.61 18.97
C HIS A 117 32.50 9.58 19.87
N SER A 118 33.76 9.23 20.20
CA SER A 118 34.66 10.07 21.01
C SER A 118 34.91 11.44 20.39
N ASP A 119 34.79 11.53 19.07
CA ASP A 119 35.14 12.72 18.29
C ASP A 119 33.96 13.70 18.15
N VAL A 120 32.79 13.34 18.69
CA VAL A 120 31.61 14.20 18.71
C VAL A 120 31.50 14.83 20.08
N ALA A 121 31.95 16.09 20.19
CA ALA A 121 31.70 16.89 21.37
C ALA A 121 30.18 17.04 21.57
N LEU A 122 29.66 16.55 22.70
CA LEU A 122 28.31 16.86 23.14
C LEU A 122 28.21 18.37 23.31
N LYS A 123 27.36 19.03 22.50
CA LYS A 123 27.01 20.43 22.72
C LYS A 123 26.49 20.58 24.14
N SER A 124 26.93 21.62 24.85
CA SER A 124 26.46 21.86 26.21
C SER A 124 24.95 22.08 26.20
N LEU A 125 24.29 21.71 27.30
CA LEU A 125 22.84 21.88 27.47
C LEU A 125 22.40 23.35 27.30
N GLU A 126 23.35 24.29 27.38
CA GLU A 126 23.15 25.73 27.23
C GLU A 126 23.01 26.18 25.76
N GLU A 127 23.34 25.32 24.79
CA GLU A 127 23.19 25.58 23.35
C GLU A 127 21.86 25.06 22.75
N TYR A 128 20.90 24.62 23.58
CA TYR A 128 19.59 24.12 23.16
C TYR A 128 18.44 25.02 23.66
#